data_AF-Q5M397-F1
#
_entry.id   AF-Q5M397-F1
#
_cell.length_a   1.000
_cell.length_b   1.000
_cell.length_c   1.000
_cell.angle_alpha   90.00
_cell.angle_beta   90.00
_cell.angle_gamma   90.00
#
_symmetry.space_group_name_H-M   'P 1'
#
loop_
_entity.id
_entity.type
_entity.pdbx_description
1 polymer ?
#
loop_
_entity_poly.entity_id
_entity_poly.type
_entity_poly.pdbx_seq_one_letter_code
_entity_poly.pdbx_strand_id
1 'polypeptide(L)'
;MTNPIIAFQNVSKVFEDSGTQVLKDINFELEEGKFYTLLGASGSGKSTILNIIAGLLDATSGDVLLDGKRINDIPINKRDVHTVFQSYALFPHMNVFDNVAFALKLKKVPKKEIEERVKEALKMVQLDGYQKRSIQKLSGGQRQRVAIARAIINQPRVVLLDEPLSALDLKLRTEMQYELRELQKRLGITFVFVTHDQEEALAMSDWIFVMNDGEIVQSGTPVDIYDEPINHFVATFIGESNILPGVMIEDYLVEFNGKRFESVDGGMRPNEPVEVVIRPEDLQITLPEEGKLQVRVETQLFRGVHYEIIAYDNLGNEWMIHSTRKAIEGEIIGLDFMPEDIHIMRLNETEEEFDARIEEYVEMEEPEDGLIHAIEEERHEENS
;
A
#
# COMPACT_ATOMS: atom_id res chain seq x y z
N MET A 1 -26.40 -2.01 5.72
CA MET A 1 -25.37 -2.60 4.84
C MET A 1 -25.43 -1.84 3.53
N THR A 2 -24.46 -0.96 3.31
CA THR A 2 -24.18 -0.36 2.00
C THR A 2 -23.61 -1.44 1.11
N ASN A 3 -24.06 -1.53 -0.14
CA ASN A 3 -23.45 -2.47 -1.10
C ASN A 3 -21.99 -2.05 -1.33
N PRO A 4 -21.07 -3.02 -1.50
CA PRO A 4 -19.72 -2.69 -1.93
C PRO A 4 -19.77 -1.94 -3.27
N ILE A 5 -18.92 -0.91 -3.40
CA ILE A 5 -18.84 -0.14 -4.64
C ILE A 5 -18.27 -1.02 -5.74
N ILE A 6 -17.29 -1.87 -5.44
CA ILE A 6 -16.74 -2.89 -6.34
C ILE A 6 -16.71 -4.22 -5.59
N ALA A 7 -17.10 -5.31 -6.25
CA ALA A 7 -16.87 -6.65 -5.74
C ALA A 7 -16.35 -7.57 -6.84
N PHE A 8 -15.36 -8.39 -6.50
CA PHE A 8 -14.83 -9.47 -7.32
C PHE A 8 -15.33 -10.79 -6.72
N GLN A 9 -15.98 -11.61 -7.54
CA GLN A 9 -16.50 -12.92 -7.15
C GLN A 9 -15.92 -13.99 -8.07
N ASN A 10 -14.95 -14.74 -7.55
CA ASN A 10 -14.26 -15.84 -8.21
C ASN A 10 -13.65 -15.47 -9.57
N VAL A 11 -13.07 -14.26 -9.66
CA VAL A 11 -12.60 -13.71 -10.93
C VAL A 11 -11.28 -14.34 -11.31
N SER A 12 -11.24 -14.99 -12.47
CA SER A 12 -10.01 -15.52 -13.05
C SER A 12 -9.76 -14.96 -14.44
N LYS A 13 -8.48 -14.89 -14.83
CA LYS A 13 -8.07 -14.43 -16.16
C LYS A 13 -7.01 -15.36 -16.73
N VAL A 14 -7.34 -15.96 -17.86
CA VAL A 14 -6.42 -16.71 -18.73
C VAL A 14 -6.32 -15.95 -20.05
N PHE A 15 -5.10 -15.71 -20.51
CA PHE A 15 -4.87 -15.16 -21.85
C PHE A 15 -4.88 -16.28 -22.88
N GLU A 16 -5.77 -16.17 -23.88
CA GLU A 16 -6.03 -17.26 -24.84
C GLU A 16 -4.83 -17.59 -25.74
N ASP A 17 -3.99 -16.61 -26.02
CA ASP A 17 -2.82 -16.73 -26.89
C ASP A 17 -1.70 -17.59 -26.27
N SER A 18 -1.53 -17.48 -24.96
CA SER A 18 -0.47 -18.12 -24.19
C SER A 18 -0.97 -19.28 -23.34
N GLY A 19 -2.26 -19.32 -23.02
CA GLY A 19 -2.84 -20.19 -21.99
C GLY A 19 -2.40 -19.82 -20.58
N THR A 20 -1.72 -18.68 -20.39
CA THR A 20 -1.21 -18.26 -19.09
C THR A 20 -2.36 -17.73 -18.22
N GLN A 21 -2.56 -18.36 -17.07
CA GLN A 21 -3.45 -17.87 -16.02
C GLN A 21 -2.74 -16.76 -15.24
N VAL A 22 -3.26 -15.54 -15.36
CA VAL A 22 -2.70 -14.32 -14.74
C VAL A 22 -3.47 -13.90 -13.50
N LEU A 23 -4.74 -14.31 -13.38
CA LEU A 23 -5.52 -14.14 -12.15
C LEU A 23 -6.14 -15.48 -11.77
N LYS A 24 -6.02 -15.85 -10.49
CA LYS A 24 -6.46 -17.12 -9.92
C LYS A 24 -7.46 -16.84 -8.81
N ASP A 25 -8.75 -17.07 -9.11
CA ASP A 25 -9.86 -17.01 -8.14
C ASP A 25 -9.84 -15.76 -7.22
N ILE A 26 -9.77 -14.58 -7.82
CA ILE A 26 -9.71 -13.32 -7.08
C ILE A 26 -11.08 -13.00 -6.47
N ASN A 27 -11.08 -12.76 -5.16
CA ASN A 27 -12.23 -12.37 -4.36
C ASN A 27 -11.85 -11.17 -3.48
N PHE A 28 -12.62 -10.09 -3.56
CA PHE A 28 -12.52 -8.95 -2.64
C PHE A 28 -13.71 -8.02 -2.80
N GLU A 29 -13.95 -7.19 -1.79
CA GLU A 29 -14.96 -6.14 -1.80
C GLU A 29 -14.34 -4.79 -1.43
N LEU A 30 -14.78 -3.74 -2.12
CA LEU A 30 -14.37 -2.36 -1.86
C LEU A 30 -15.58 -1.58 -1.36
N GLU A 31 -15.45 -0.89 -0.24
CA GLU A 31 -16.39 0.14 0.22
C GLU A 31 -16.23 1.47 -0.54
N GLU A 32 -17.32 2.25 -0.59
CA GLU A 32 -17.32 3.55 -1.23
C GLU A 32 -16.49 4.59 -0.45
N GLY A 33 -15.73 5.43 -1.16
CA GLY A 33 -15.08 6.60 -0.59
C GLY A 33 -13.75 6.35 0.12
N LYS A 34 -13.18 5.14 -0.01
CA LYS A 34 -11.83 4.79 0.48
C LYS A 34 -10.79 4.80 -0.65
N PHE A 35 -9.52 4.83 -0.27
CA PHE A 35 -8.36 4.70 -1.13
C PHE A 35 -7.79 3.28 -1.02
N TYR A 36 -8.02 2.46 -2.03
CA TYR A 36 -7.51 1.10 -2.11
C TYR A 36 -6.26 1.05 -2.97
N THR A 37 -5.28 0.25 -2.55
CA THR A 37 -4.10 -0.04 -3.35
C THR A 37 -3.98 -1.52 -3.65
N LEU A 38 -3.80 -1.86 -4.92
CA LEU A 38 -3.28 -3.16 -5.35
C LEU A 38 -1.76 -3.01 -5.42
N LEU A 39 -1.05 -3.73 -4.58
CA LEU A 39 0.40 -3.69 -4.42
C LEU A 39 1.00 -5.05 -4.80
N GLY A 40 2.21 -5.08 -5.37
CA GLY A 40 2.85 -6.34 -5.79
C GLY A 40 3.92 -6.14 -6.84
N ALA A 41 4.75 -7.15 -7.07
CA ALA A 41 5.81 -7.10 -8.08
C ALA A 41 5.28 -6.93 -9.52
N SER A 42 6.14 -6.54 -10.45
CA SER A 42 5.78 -6.49 -11.87
C SER A 42 5.28 -7.86 -12.33
N GLY A 43 4.13 -7.90 -13.01
CA GLY A 43 3.52 -9.14 -13.50
C GLY A 43 2.59 -9.85 -12.51
N SER A 44 2.40 -9.35 -11.28
CA SER A 44 1.54 -10.00 -10.28
C SER A 44 0.03 -9.98 -10.58
N GLY A 45 -0.41 -9.26 -11.63
CA GLY A 45 -1.82 -9.21 -12.07
C GLY A 45 -2.58 -7.91 -11.75
N LYS A 46 -1.98 -6.96 -11.02
CA LYS A 46 -2.63 -5.69 -10.61
C LYS A 46 -3.29 -4.92 -11.76
N SER A 47 -2.55 -4.61 -12.82
CA SER A 47 -3.10 -3.88 -13.97
C SER A 47 -4.14 -4.71 -14.73
N THR A 48 -4.09 -6.05 -14.64
CA THR A 48 -5.14 -6.93 -15.17
C THR A 48 -6.46 -6.75 -14.42
N ILE A 49 -6.42 -6.73 -13.07
CA ILE A 49 -7.59 -6.42 -12.23
C ILE A 49 -8.16 -5.05 -12.61
N LEU A 50 -7.30 -4.02 -12.66
CA LEU A 50 -7.71 -2.65 -13.00
C LEU A 50 -8.36 -2.59 -14.39
N ASN A 51 -7.80 -3.25 -15.39
CA ASN A 51 -8.34 -3.30 -16.75
C ASN A 51 -9.66 -4.07 -16.83
N ILE A 52 -9.84 -5.11 -16.00
CA ILE A 52 -11.10 -5.82 -15.87
C ILE A 52 -12.18 -4.91 -15.27
N ILE A 53 -11.88 -4.09 -14.26
CA ILE A 53 -12.82 -3.10 -13.71
C ILE A 53 -13.17 -2.05 -14.78
N ALA A 54 -12.16 -1.55 -15.51
CA ALA A 54 -12.33 -0.55 -16.56
C ALA A 54 -13.14 -1.07 -17.77
N GLY A 55 -13.19 -2.38 -17.98
CA GLY A 55 -13.79 -2.98 -19.18
C GLY A 55 -12.89 -2.92 -20.41
N LEU A 56 -11.57 -2.89 -20.18
CA LEU A 56 -10.54 -3.03 -21.22
C LEU A 56 -10.15 -4.49 -21.46
N LEU A 57 -10.39 -5.35 -20.46
CA LEU A 57 -10.22 -6.79 -20.55
C LEU A 57 -11.47 -7.46 -19.97
N ASP A 58 -11.85 -8.59 -20.56
CA ASP A 58 -12.89 -9.46 -20.02
C ASP A 58 -12.28 -10.49 -19.06
N ALA A 59 -12.93 -10.72 -17.94
CA ALA A 59 -12.62 -11.87 -17.07
C ALA A 59 -12.93 -13.18 -17.81
N THR A 60 -12.12 -14.21 -17.59
CA THR A 60 -12.36 -15.55 -18.16
C THR A 60 -13.50 -16.26 -17.43
N SER A 61 -13.57 -16.07 -16.11
CA SER A 61 -14.64 -16.57 -15.24
C SER A 61 -14.85 -15.62 -14.07
N GLY A 62 -15.95 -15.83 -13.34
CA GLY A 62 -16.32 -15.00 -12.20
C GLY A 62 -17.04 -13.71 -12.61
N ASP A 63 -17.49 -13.00 -11.59
CA ASP A 63 -18.32 -11.82 -11.74
C ASP A 63 -17.67 -10.60 -11.09
N VAL A 64 -17.75 -9.47 -11.81
CA VAL A 64 -17.33 -8.17 -11.31
C VAL A 64 -18.57 -7.33 -11.13
N LEU A 65 -18.77 -6.80 -9.94
CA LEU A 65 -19.92 -5.97 -9.60
C LEU A 65 -19.46 -4.52 -9.39
N LEU A 66 -20.28 -3.58 -9.83
CA LEU A 66 -20.17 -2.15 -9.53
C LEU A 66 -21.51 -1.69 -8.95
N ASP A 67 -21.53 -1.19 -7.71
CA ASP A 67 -22.76 -0.79 -7.01
C ASP A 67 -23.82 -1.92 -7.02
N GLY A 68 -23.37 -3.15 -6.76
CA GLY A 68 -24.19 -4.37 -6.79
C GLY A 68 -24.66 -4.83 -8.18
N LYS A 69 -24.23 -4.20 -9.28
CA LYS A 69 -24.59 -4.59 -10.64
C LYS A 69 -23.42 -5.27 -11.34
N ARG A 70 -23.64 -6.48 -11.87
CA ARG A 70 -22.66 -7.18 -12.69
C ARG A 70 -22.28 -6.36 -13.93
N ILE A 71 -20.98 -6.09 -14.11
CA ILE A 71 -20.45 -5.21 -15.17
C ILE A 71 -19.68 -5.93 -16.27
N ASN A 72 -19.49 -7.25 -16.19
CA ASN A 72 -18.67 -8.02 -17.14
C ASN A 72 -18.98 -7.66 -18.61
N ASP A 73 -20.26 -7.65 -18.98
CA ASP A 73 -20.70 -7.39 -20.37
C ASP A 73 -20.96 -5.90 -20.67
N ILE A 74 -20.69 -5.00 -19.71
CA ILE A 74 -20.88 -3.57 -19.89
C ILE A 74 -19.63 -3.00 -20.58
N PRO A 75 -19.75 -2.34 -21.74
CA PRO A 75 -18.60 -1.74 -22.41
C PRO A 75 -18.04 -0.57 -21.60
N ILE A 76 -16.73 -0.33 -21.71
CA ILE A 76 -15.99 0.71 -20.97
C ILE A 76 -16.70 2.07 -20.91
N ASN A 77 -17.27 2.54 -22.02
CA ASN A 77 -17.92 3.85 -22.10
C ASN A 77 -19.26 3.97 -21.36
N LYS A 78 -19.77 2.85 -20.82
CA LYS A 78 -21.01 2.79 -20.02
C LYS A 78 -20.74 2.43 -18.55
N ARG A 79 -19.50 2.15 -18.16
CA ARG A 79 -19.11 1.91 -16.77
C ARG A 79 -18.92 3.25 -16.06
N ASP A 80 -19.38 3.34 -14.82
CA ASP A 80 -19.26 4.57 -14.01
C ASP A 80 -17.91 4.66 -13.29
N VAL A 81 -16.85 4.43 -14.07
CA VAL A 81 -15.45 4.40 -13.63
C VAL A 81 -14.63 5.26 -14.59
N HIS A 82 -13.50 5.81 -14.13
CA HIS A 82 -12.57 6.48 -15.02
C HIS A 82 -11.13 6.08 -14.72
N THR A 83 -10.39 5.67 -15.75
CA THR A 83 -8.98 5.30 -15.64
C THR A 83 -8.04 6.46 -15.95
N VAL A 84 -7.00 6.61 -15.12
CA VAL A 84 -5.79 7.37 -15.38
C VAL A 84 -4.66 6.37 -15.65
N PHE A 85 -4.22 6.31 -16.90
CA PHE A 85 -3.15 5.40 -17.32
C PHE A 85 -1.76 5.93 -16.96
N GLN A 86 -0.78 5.05 -16.87
CA GLN A 86 0.63 5.35 -16.60
C GLN A 86 1.21 6.44 -17.52
N SER A 87 0.88 6.41 -18.82
CA SER A 87 1.32 7.42 -19.79
C SER A 87 0.53 8.72 -19.76
N TYR A 88 -0.40 8.86 -18.81
CA TYR A 88 -1.46 9.87 -18.70
C TYR A 88 -2.47 9.88 -19.87
N ALA A 89 -2.10 9.31 -21.02
CA ALA A 89 -2.91 9.22 -22.25
C ALA A 89 -3.57 10.57 -22.63
N LEU A 90 -2.87 11.69 -22.42
CA LEU A 90 -3.37 13.02 -22.79
C LEU A 90 -3.28 13.21 -24.30
N PHE A 91 -4.27 13.88 -24.89
CA PHE A 91 -4.28 14.20 -26.31
C PHE A 91 -3.28 15.34 -26.58
N PRO A 92 -2.14 15.07 -27.27
CA PRO A 92 -1.04 16.03 -27.37
C PRO A 92 -1.35 17.23 -28.27
N HIS A 93 -2.36 17.11 -29.12
CA HIS A 93 -2.83 18.15 -30.04
C HIS A 93 -3.92 19.05 -29.44
N MET A 94 -4.42 18.70 -28.25
CA MET A 94 -5.41 19.49 -27.51
C MET A 94 -4.73 20.33 -26.42
N ASN A 95 -5.35 21.44 -26.02
CA ASN A 95 -4.92 22.17 -24.83
C ASN A 95 -5.46 21.49 -23.55
N VAL A 96 -5.13 22.05 -22.39
CA VAL A 96 -5.62 21.56 -21.08
C VAL A 96 -7.14 21.53 -21.02
N PHE A 97 -7.81 22.61 -21.41
CA PHE A 97 -9.27 22.70 -21.41
C PHE A 97 -9.90 21.60 -22.25
N ASP A 98 -9.41 21.41 -23.47
CA ASP A 98 -9.95 20.45 -24.43
C ASP A 98 -9.73 19.00 -23.98
N ASN A 99 -8.60 18.70 -23.33
CA ASN A 99 -8.35 17.40 -22.72
C ASN A 99 -9.36 17.10 -21.60
N VAL A 100 -9.54 18.03 -20.67
CA VAL A 100 -10.43 17.85 -19.51
C VAL A 100 -11.90 17.84 -19.95
N ALA A 101 -12.29 18.72 -20.88
CA ALA A 101 -13.66 18.82 -21.39
C ALA A 101 -14.08 17.66 -22.31
N PHE A 102 -13.14 16.81 -22.75
CA PHE A 102 -13.36 15.86 -23.84
C PHE A 102 -14.62 14.98 -23.64
N ALA A 103 -14.73 14.35 -22.47
CA ALA A 103 -15.86 13.47 -22.18
C ALA A 103 -17.21 14.21 -22.12
N LEU A 104 -17.24 15.44 -21.58
CA LEU A 104 -18.44 16.27 -21.55
C LEU A 104 -18.87 16.72 -22.96
N LYS A 105 -17.90 17.03 -23.84
CA LYS A 105 -18.18 17.37 -25.24
C LYS A 105 -18.80 16.20 -26.01
N LEU A 106 -18.31 14.97 -25.78
CA LEU A 106 -18.91 13.77 -26.37
C LEU A 106 -20.35 13.54 -25.91
N LYS A 107 -20.64 13.82 -24.63
CA LYS A 107 -22.00 13.78 -24.06
C LYS A 107 -22.89 14.96 -24.48
N LYS A 108 -22.37 15.90 -25.29
CA LYS A 108 -23.07 17.12 -25.76
C LYS A 108 -23.60 18.00 -24.62
N VAL A 109 -22.87 18.04 -23.50
CA VAL A 109 -23.19 18.92 -22.37
C VAL A 109 -23.14 20.39 -22.85
N PRO A 110 -24.06 21.27 -22.39
CA PRO A 110 -24.06 22.68 -22.77
C PRO A 110 -22.70 23.36 -22.53
N LYS A 111 -22.24 24.16 -23.49
CA LYS A 111 -20.91 24.81 -23.45
C LYS A 111 -20.63 25.56 -22.14
N LYS A 112 -21.63 26.29 -21.63
CA LYS A 112 -21.50 27.05 -20.38
C LYS A 112 -21.21 26.13 -19.19
N GLU A 113 -21.92 25.01 -19.10
CA GLU A 113 -21.73 24.01 -18.06
C GLU A 113 -20.36 23.31 -18.19
N ILE A 114 -19.90 23.05 -19.41
CA ILE A 114 -18.53 22.55 -19.64
C ILE A 114 -17.50 23.54 -19.10
N GLU A 115 -17.63 24.83 -19.39
CA GLU A 115 -16.69 25.85 -18.92
C GLU A 115 -16.63 25.94 -17.40
N GLU A 116 -17.78 25.86 -16.73
CA GLU A 116 -17.90 25.84 -15.26
C GLU A 116 -17.23 24.58 -14.68
N ARG A 117 -17.61 23.39 -15.13
CA ARG A 117 -17.05 22.11 -14.64
C ARG A 117 -15.56 21.98 -14.89
N VAL A 118 -15.05 22.43 -16.05
CA VAL A 118 -13.61 22.40 -16.34
C VAL A 118 -12.85 23.35 -15.41
N LYS A 119 -13.40 24.54 -15.14
CA LYS A 119 -12.77 25.49 -14.21
C LYS A 119 -12.71 24.90 -12.80
N GLU A 120 -13.79 24.27 -12.33
CA GLU A 120 -13.83 23.62 -11.02
C GLU A 120 -12.87 22.43 -10.94
N ALA A 121 -12.85 21.54 -11.95
CA ALA A 121 -11.94 20.41 -12.01
C ALA A 121 -10.47 20.85 -11.97
N LEU A 122 -10.11 21.88 -12.77
CA LEU A 122 -8.75 22.43 -12.77
C LEU A 122 -8.40 23.10 -11.44
N LYS A 123 -9.36 23.74 -10.77
CA LYS A 123 -9.14 24.32 -9.44
C LYS A 123 -8.83 23.26 -8.39
N MET A 124 -9.51 22.12 -8.44
CA MET A 124 -9.30 21.02 -7.50
C MET A 124 -7.91 20.42 -7.62
N VAL A 125 -7.35 20.37 -8.83
CA VAL A 125 -5.97 19.89 -9.08
C VAL A 125 -4.93 21.03 -9.13
N GLN A 126 -5.26 22.22 -8.60
CA GLN A 126 -4.37 23.38 -8.53
C GLN A 126 -3.78 23.81 -9.90
N LEU A 127 -4.58 23.75 -10.96
CA LEU A 127 -4.23 24.19 -12.32
C LEU A 127 -5.12 25.35 -12.80
N ASP A 128 -5.59 26.20 -11.89
CA ASP A 128 -6.31 27.42 -12.24
C ASP A 128 -5.50 28.28 -13.23
N GLY A 129 -6.14 28.71 -14.31
CA GLY A 129 -5.51 29.54 -15.35
C GLY A 129 -4.74 28.76 -16.43
N TYR A 130 -4.65 27.43 -16.33
CA TYR A 130 -3.90 26.61 -17.30
C TYR A 130 -4.72 26.21 -18.54
N GLN A 131 -6.01 26.57 -18.62
CA GLN A 131 -6.96 26.12 -19.66
C GLN A 131 -6.40 26.17 -21.09
N LYS A 132 -5.69 27.26 -21.42
CA LYS A 132 -5.18 27.53 -22.78
C LYS A 132 -3.78 26.96 -23.03
N ARG A 133 -3.11 26.40 -22.03
CA ARG A 133 -1.76 25.85 -22.20
C ARG A 133 -1.80 24.58 -23.02
N SER A 134 -0.78 24.39 -23.85
CA SER A 134 -0.55 23.13 -24.56
C SER A 134 0.00 22.09 -23.58
N ILE A 135 -0.45 20.83 -23.72
CA ILE A 135 0.04 19.70 -22.90
C ILE A 135 1.56 19.53 -22.99
N GLN A 136 2.16 19.83 -24.15
CA GLN A 136 3.60 19.71 -24.38
C GLN A 136 4.44 20.72 -23.57
N LYS A 137 3.80 21.77 -23.02
CA LYS A 137 4.47 22.79 -22.19
C LYS A 137 4.36 22.53 -20.69
N LEU A 138 3.73 21.42 -20.29
CA LEU A 138 3.50 21.08 -18.89
C LEU A 138 4.61 20.17 -18.35
N SER A 139 4.95 20.30 -17.07
CA SER A 139 5.81 19.33 -16.35
C SER A 139 5.10 17.97 -16.19
N GLY A 140 5.83 16.94 -15.74
CA GLY A 140 5.26 15.61 -15.47
C GLY A 140 4.05 15.66 -14.52
N GLY A 141 4.23 16.23 -13.33
CA GLY A 141 3.15 16.40 -12.34
C GLY A 141 2.00 17.28 -12.83
N GLN A 142 2.28 18.32 -13.64
CA GLN A 142 1.21 19.10 -14.27
C GLN A 142 0.40 18.27 -15.28
N ARG A 143 1.04 17.40 -16.08
CA ARG A 143 0.32 16.47 -16.96
C ARG A 143 -0.52 15.48 -16.17
N GLN A 144 0.02 14.94 -15.09
CA GLN A 144 -0.74 14.06 -14.20
C GLN A 144 -1.97 14.76 -13.62
N ARG A 145 -1.83 15.97 -13.08
CA ARG A 145 -2.95 16.79 -12.59
C ARG A 145 -4.02 17.02 -13.67
N VAL A 146 -3.63 17.25 -14.93
CA VAL A 146 -4.59 17.34 -16.05
C VAL A 146 -5.31 16.01 -16.28
N ALA A 147 -4.61 14.88 -16.20
CA ALA A 147 -5.20 13.55 -16.36
C ALA A 147 -6.19 13.23 -15.22
N ILE A 148 -5.85 13.60 -13.98
CA ILE A 148 -6.74 13.49 -12.81
C ILE A 148 -7.96 14.39 -12.99
N ALA A 149 -7.79 15.65 -13.40
CA ALA A 149 -8.92 16.56 -13.68
C ALA A 149 -9.85 15.99 -14.75
N ARG A 150 -9.29 15.37 -15.80
CA ARG A 150 -10.07 14.65 -16.82
C ARG A 150 -10.82 13.45 -16.24
N ALA A 151 -10.23 12.74 -15.28
CA ALA A 151 -10.89 11.59 -14.64
C ALA A 151 -12.08 12.01 -13.78
N ILE A 152 -11.92 13.05 -12.96
CA ILE A 152 -12.92 13.47 -11.97
C ILE A 152 -14.03 14.37 -12.55
N ILE A 153 -13.89 14.90 -13.77
CA ILE A 153 -14.86 15.87 -14.32
C ILE A 153 -16.30 15.32 -14.46
N ASN A 154 -16.43 14.01 -14.66
CA ASN A 154 -17.73 13.33 -14.71
C ASN A 154 -18.25 12.94 -13.32
N GLN A 155 -17.49 13.21 -12.24
CA GLN A 155 -17.77 12.74 -10.89
C GLN A 155 -18.05 11.23 -10.86
N PRO A 156 -17.12 10.39 -11.37
CA PRO A 156 -17.31 8.94 -11.35
C PRO A 156 -17.33 8.47 -9.89
N ARG A 157 -18.00 7.34 -9.63
CA ARG A 157 -17.95 6.71 -8.30
C ARG A 157 -16.59 6.10 -7.97
N VAL A 158 -15.87 5.68 -9.00
CA VAL A 158 -14.53 5.10 -8.88
C VAL A 158 -13.55 5.72 -9.86
N VAL A 159 -12.37 6.08 -9.36
CA VAL A 159 -11.21 6.47 -10.17
C VAL A 159 -10.15 5.38 -10.09
N LEU A 160 -9.73 4.86 -11.24
CA LEU A 160 -8.70 3.83 -11.36
C LEU A 160 -7.38 4.49 -11.74
N LEU A 161 -6.31 4.25 -10.99
CA LEU A 161 -5.01 4.88 -11.15
C LEU A 161 -3.94 3.81 -11.41
N ASP A 162 -3.46 3.70 -12.64
CA ASP A 162 -2.49 2.67 -13.06
C ASP A 162 -1.07 3.27 -13.08
N GLU A 163 -0.29 3.00 -12.03
CA GLU A 163 1.08 3.50 -11.80
C GLU A 163 1.28 5.00 -12.11
N PRO A 164 0.41 5.90 -11.63
CA PRO A 164 0.38 7.29 -12.10
C PRO A 164 1.60 8.11 -11.67
N LEU A 165 2.39 7.61 -10.70
CA LEU A 165 3.55 8.27 -10.10
C LEU A 165 4.91 7.77 -10.63
N SER A 166 4.93 6.64 -11.35
CA SER A 166 6.15 5.94 -11.80
C SER A 166 7.12 6.81 -12.62
N ALA A 167 6.60 7.78 -13.37
CA ALA A 167 7.41 8.63 -14.26
C ALA A 167 7.91 9.94 -13.60
N LEU A 168 7.70 10.13 -12.29
CA LEU A 168 8.07 11.34 -11.56
C LEU A 168 9.37 11.15 -10.77
N ASP A 169 10.14 12.24 -10.63
CA ASP A 169 11.24 12.30 -9.68
C ASP A 169 10.75 12.27 -8.23
N LEU A 170 11.62 11.88 -7.30
CA LEU A 170 11.26 11.64 -5.90
C LEU A 170 10.52 12.81 -5.25
N LYS A 171 11.01 14.05 -5.43
CA LYS A 171 10.38 15.22 -4.82
C LYS A 171 8.96 15.43 -5.33
N LEU A 172 8.79 15.37 -6.64
CA LEU A 172 7.49 15.55 -7.27
C LEU A 172 6.54 14.36 -6.97
N ARG A 173 7.08 13.15 -6.85
CA ARG A 173 6.33 11.96 -6.42
C ARG A 173 5.72 12.17 -5.04
N THR A 174 6.52 12.55 -4.04
CA THR A 174 6.05 12.83 -2.68
C THR A 174 5.00 13.94 -2.65
N GLU A 175 5.23 15.06 -3.35
CA GLU A 175 4.23 16.14 -3.45
C GLU A 175 2.89 15.63 -4.03
N MET A 176 2.95 14.80 -5.07
CA MET A 176 1.75 14.24 -5.70
C MET A 176 1.02 13.19 -4.84
N GLN A 177 1.72 12.45 -3.98
CA GLN A 177 1.09 11.52 -3.02
C GLN A 177 0.17 12.28 -2.07
N TYR A 178 0.66 13.36 -1.44
CA TYR A 178 -0.15 14.22 -0.57
C TYR A 178 -1.36 14.80 -1.30
N GLU A 179 -1.16 15.31 -2.51
CA GLU A 179 -2.25 15.90 -3.31
C GLU A 179 -3.32 14.89 -3.71
N LEU A 180 -2.94 13.67 -4.08
CA LEU A 180 -3.89 12.60 -4.41
C LEU A 180 -4.72 12.22 -3.19
N ARG A 181 -4.08 12.07 -2.02
CA ARG A 181 -4.75 11.77 -0.76
C ARG A 181 -5.71 12.89 -0.34
N GLU A 182 -5.27 14.15 -0.40
CA GLU A 182 -6.13 15.30 -0.11
C GLU A 182 -7.31 15.41 -1.07
N LEU A 183 -7.07 15.20 -2.37
CA LEU A 183 -8.12 15.25 -3.40
C LEU A 183 -9.16 14.15 -3.16
N GLN A 184 -8.73 12.93 -2.88
CA GLN A 184 -9.60 11.79 -2.59
C GLN A 184 -10.47 12.09 -1.35
N LYS A 185 -9.86 12.49 -0.23
CA LYS A 185 -10.57 12.86 1.00
C LYS A 185 -11.58 13.99 0.78
N ARG A 186 -11.20 15.00 0.00
CA ARG A 186 -12.08 16.14 -0.31
C ARG A 186 -13.28 15.76 -1.19
N LEU A 187 -13.11 14.82 -2.10
CA LEU A 187 -14.14 14.39 -3.05
C LEU A 187 -15.02 13.25 -2.51
N GLY A 188 -14.52 12.44 -1.58
CA GLY A 188 -15.20 11.23 -1.09
C GLY A 188 -15.39 10.17 -2.18
N ILE A 189 -14.60 10.22 -3.25
CA ILE A 189 -14.64 9.25 -4.35
C ILE A 189 -13.76 8.05 -4.01
N THR A 190 -14.16 6.87 -4.45
CA THR A 190 -13.34 5.66 -4.28
C THR A 190 -12.16 5.68 -5.25
N PHE A 191 -10.94 5.52 -4.74
CA PHE A 191 -9.75 5.41 -5.57
C PHE A 191 -9.25 3.97 -5.53
N VAL A 192 -8.91 3.40 -6.70
CA VAL A 192 -8.20 2.12 -6.81
C VAL A 192 -6.88 2.40 -7.48
N PHE A 193 -5.80 2.26 -6.72
CA PHE A 193 -4.45 2.60 -7.09
C PHE A 193 -3.63 1.33 -7.33
N VAL A 194 -2.87 1.30 -8.42
CA VAL A 194 -1.95 0.20 -8.73
C VAL A 194 -0.54 0.73 -8.66
N THR A 195 0.29 0.07 -7.86
CA THR A 195 1.73 0.37 -7.77
C THR A 195 2.55 -0.88 -7.48
N HIS A 196 3.84 -0.77 -7.72
CA HIS A 196 4.87 -1.71 -7.27
C HIS A 196 5.78 -1.08 -6.20
N ASP A 197 5.48 0.16 -5.78
CA ASP A 197 6.25 0.93 -4.80
C ASP A 197 5.54 0.85 -3.44
N GLN A 198 6.26 0.34 -2.44
CA GLN A 198 5.73 0.13 -1.09
C GLN A 198 5.44 1.45 -0.37
N GLU A 199 6.29 2.48 -0.54
CA GLU A 199 6.11 3.78 0.11
C GLU A 199 4.82 4.46 -0.38
N GLU A 200 4.54 4.35 -1.68
CA GLU A 200 3.29 4.84 -2.26
C GLU A 200 2.07 4.16 -1.65
N ALA A 201 2.12 2.83 -1.49
CA ALA A 201 1.01 2.06 -0.93
C ALA A 201 0.78 2.39 0.54
N LEU A 202 1.84 2.41 1.35
CA LEU A 202 1.76 2.68 2.78
C LEU A 202 1.30 4.12 3.07
N ALA A 203 1.76 5.11 2.29
CA ALA A 203 1.48 6.52 2.55
C ALA A 203 0.08 6.99 2.14
N MET A 204 -0.55 6.37 1.14
CA MET A 204 -1.79 6.88 0.53
C MET A 204 -3.05 6.06 0.85
N SER A 205 -2.89 4.79 1.23
CA SER A 205 -4.01 3.84 1.25
C SER A 205 -4.77 3.89 2.56
N ASP A 206 -6.07 3.60 2.48
CA ASP A 206 -6.86 3.14 3.63
C ASP A 206 -6.78 1.61 3.76
N TRP A 207 -6.60 0.90 2.64
CA TRP A 207 -6.52 -0.55 2.58
C TRP A 207 -5.65 -1.00 1.42
N ILE A 208 -4.82 -2.00 1.64
CA ILE A 208 -3.88 -2.55 0.66
C ILE A 208 -4.24 -4.00 0.39
N PHE A 209 -4.18 -4.41 -0.88
CA PHE A 209 -4.19 -5.81 -1.30
C PHE A 209 -2.81 -6.14 -1.86
N VAL A 210 -2.08 -7.00 -1.17
CA VAL A 210 -0.77 -7.48 -1.62
C VAL A 210 -0.99 -8.64 -2.57
N MET A 211 -0.45 -8.53 -3.78
CA MET A 211 -0.61 -9.51 -4.84
C MET A 211 0.71 -10.22 -5.15
N ASN A 212 0.62 -11.54 -5.27
CA ASN A 212 1.71 -12.39 -5.75
C ASN A 212 1.19 -13.41 -6.77
N ASP A 213 1.88 -13.55 -7.89
CA ASP A 213 1.57 -14.55 -8.94
C ASP A 213 0.07 -14.75 -9.26
N GLY A 214 -0.68 -13.64 -9.37
CA GLY A 214 -2.09 -13.66 -9.73
C GLY A 214 -3.07 -13.98 -8.60
N GLU A 215 -2.62 -14.00 -7.35
CA GLU A 215 -3.39 -14.19 -6.12
C GLU A 215 -3.24 -12.96 -5.22
N ILE A 216 -4.25 -12.71 -4.38
CA ILE A 216 -4.11 -11.82 -3.21
C ILE A 216 -3.53 -12.69 -2.10
N VAL A 217 -2.40 -12.28 -1.53
CA VAL A 217 -1.72 -13.05 -0.47
C VAL A 217 -2.01 -12.52 0.92
N GLN A 218 -2.35 -11.23 1.01
CA GLN A 218 -2.78 -10.56 2.24
C GLN A 218 -3.51 -9.28 1.87
N SER A 219 -4.44 -8.87 2.71
CA SER A 219 -5.06 -7.56 2.64
C SER A 219 -5.31 -6.99 4.04
N GLY A 220 -5.25 -5.67 4.16
CA GLY A 220 -5.28 -5.02 5.47
C GLY A 220 -5.05 -3.52 5.41
N THR A 221 -5.01 -2.86 6.56
CA THR A 221 -4.56 -1.47 6.62
C THR A 221 -3.04 -1.39 6.36
N PRO A 222 -2.50 -0.21 6.01
CA PRO A 222 -1.05 -0.05 5.86
C PRO A 222 -0.22 -0.51 7.07
N VAL A 223 -0.75 -0.33 8.28
CA VAL A 223 -0.08 -0.69 9.53
C VAL A 223 -0.07 -2.21 9.68
N ASP A 224 -1.23 -2.87 9.59
CA ASP A 224 -1.33 -4.33 9.70
C ASP A 224 -0.46 -5.06 8.66
N ILE A 225 -0.42 -4.56 7.42
CA ILE A 225 0.43 -5.14 6.36
C ILE A 225 1.93 -4.97 6.67
N TYR A 226 2.31 -3.92 7.40
CA TYR A 226 3.69 -3.65 7.78
C TYR A 226 4.11 -4.44 9.03
N ASP A 227 3.29 -4.39 10.07
CA ASP A 227 3.61 -4.94 11.40
C ASP A 227 3.26 -6.42 11.47
N GLU A 228 2.20 -6.88 10.80
CA GLU A 228 1.76 -8.28 10.85
C GLU A 228 1.77 -8.94 9.46
N PRO A 229 2.94 -9.09 8.81
CA PRO A 229 3.01 -9.78 7.53
C PRO A 229 2.64 -11.26 7.69
N ILE A 230 1.73 -11.76 6.87
CA ILE A 230 1.24 -13.16 6.97
C ILE A 230 2.34 -14.20 6.64
N ASN A 231 3.31 -13.84 5.81
CA ASN A 231 4.36 -14.74 5.38
C ASN A 231 5.63 -14.00 4.93
N HIS A 232 6.71 -14.79 4.77
CA HIS A 232 8.02 -14.34 4.32
C HIS A 232 7.98 -13.44 3.07
N PHE A 233 7.11 -13.75 2.10
CA PHE A 233 7.00 -12.94 0.90
C PHE A 233 6.47 -11.55 1.21
N VAL A 234 5.40 -11.42 2.02
CA VAL A 234 4.87 -10.11 2.38
C VAL A 234 5.88 -9.32 3.22
N ALA A 235 6.50 -9.96 4.21
CA ALA A 235 7.49 -9.33 5.09
C ALA A 235 8.64 -8.69 4.28
N THR A 236 9.19 -9.43 3.32
CA THR A 236 10.31 -8.98 2.46
C THR A 236 9.89 -8.08 1.30
N PHE A 237 8.61 -8.04 0.95
CA PHE A 237 8.11 -7.24 -0.17
C PHE A 237 7.64 -5.84 0.27
N ILE A 238 7.10 -5.70 1.48
CA ILE A 238 6.59 -4.43 2.02
C ILE A 238 7.71 -3.57 2.62
N GLY A 239 8.77 -4.21 3.11
CA GLY A 239 9.89 -3.55 3.75
C GLY A 239 11.11 -4.44 3.85
N GLU A 240 12.19 -3.87 4.38
CA GLU A 240 13.35 -4.66 4.77
C GLU A 240 13.05 -5.32 6.13
N SER A 241 13.60 -6.52 6.34
CA SER A 241 13.30 -7.34 7.52
C SER A 241 14.49 -8.21 7.87
N ASN A 242 14.72 -8.36 9.17
CA ASN A 242 15.48 -9.47 9.70
C ASN A 242 14.51 -10.62 9.96
N ILE A 243 14.67 -11.74 9.25
CA ILE A 243 13.81 -12.91 9.40
C ILE A 243 14.64 -14.06 9.94
N LEU A 244 14.26 -14.58 11.10
CA LEU A 244 14.95 -15.69 11.76
C LEU A 244 13.98 -16.85 12.06
N PRO A 245 14.44 -18.11 12.00
CA PRO A 245 13.65 -19.22 12.51
C PRO A 245 13.51 -19.11 14.03
N GLY A 246 12.30 -19.33 14.52
CA GLY A 246 11.98 -19.33 15.94
C GLY A 246 11.01 -20.45 16.33
N VAL A 247 10.73 -20.53 17.62
CA VAL A 247 9.71 -21.42 18.18
C VAL A 247 8.89 -20.63 19.19
N MET A 248 7.58 -20.55 18.96
CA MET A 248 6.66 -19.95 19.92
C MET A 248 6.44 -20.92 21.08
N ILE A 249 7.01 -20.63 22.25
CA ILE A 249 7.01 -21.56 23.40
C ILE A 249 5.60 -21.65 23.99
N GLU A 250 4.99 -20.49 24.18
CA GLU A 250 3.59 -20.22 24.54
C GLU A 250 3.26 -18.81 24.05
N ASP A 251 1.97 -18.42 24.02
CA ASP A 251 1.56 -17.05 23.68
C ASP A 251 2.42 -16.02 24.45
N TYR A 252 2.84 -14.95 23.76
CA TYR A 252 3.72 -13.89 24.28
C TYR A 252 5.16 -14.30 24.64
N LEU A 253 5.61 -15.52 24.31
CA LEU A 253 6.98 -15.99 24.59
C LEU A 253 7.58 -16.77 23.41
N VAL A 254 8.49 -16.12 22.68
CA VAL A 254 9.19 -16.72 21.54
C VAL A 254 10.65 -17.07 21.87
N GLU A 255 11.13 -18.19 21.34
CA GLU A 255 12.54 -18.57 21.35
C GLU A 255 13.15 -18.42 19.95
N PHE A 256 14.14 -17.54 19.80
CA PHE A 256 14.95 -17.42 18.59
C PHE A 256 16.39 -17.03 18.95
N ASN A 257 17.32 -17.28 18.05
CA ASN A 257 18.76 -17.04 18.29
C ASN A 257 19.29 -17.68 19.60
N GLY A 258 18.70 -18.80 20.02
CA GLY A 258 19.04 -19.53 21.25
C GLY A 258 18.65 -18.85 22.56
N LYS A 259 17.79 -17.82 22.52
CA LYS A 259 17.29 -17.08 23.69
C LYS A 259 15.77 -16.95 23.63
N ARG A 260 15.15 -16.68 24.79
CA ARG A 260 13.72 -16.42 24.91
C ARG A 260 13.45 -14.95 25.12
N PHE A 261 12.44 -14.44 24.42
CA PHE A 261 12.03 -13.05 24.46
C PHE A 261 10.51 -12.97 24.63
N GLU A 262 10.07 -12.01 25.44
CA GLU A 262 8.66 -11.62 25.50
C GLU A 262 8.28 -10.98 24.15
N SER A 263 7.11 -11.33 23.63
CA SER A 263 6.49 -10.77 22.41
C SER A 263 5.05 -10.36 22.71
N VAL A 264 4.41 -9.61 21.81
CA VAL A 264 2.99 -9.26 21.92
C VAL A 264 2.05 -10.19 21.15
N ASP A 265 2.59 -11.06 20.30
CA ASP A 265 1.78 -12.00 19.51
C ASP A 265 1.17 -13.14 20.33
N GLY A 266 -0.12 -13.39 20.08
CA GLY A 266 -0.91 -14.49 20.62
C GLY A 266 -1.53 -15.40 19.54
N GLY A 267 -2.30 -16.40 19.98
CA GLY A 267 -3.03 -17.32 19.09
C GLY A 267 -2.17 -18.43 18.50
N MET A 268 -1.07 -18.74 19.19
CA MET A 268 -0.07 -19.69 18.76
C MET A 268 -0.14 -20.98 19.58
N ARG A 269 0.17 -22.10 18.93
CA ARG A 269 0.22 -23.38 19.65
C ARG A 269 1.53 -23.45 20.44
N PRO A 270 1.54 -24.02 21.65
CA PRO A 270 2.78 -24.20 22.39
C PRO A 270 3.81 -25.03 21.61
N ASN A 271 5.03 -24.52 21.52
CA ASN A 271 6.17 -25.06 20.76
C ASN A 271 5.97 -25.09 19.23
N GLU A 272 5.16 -24.18 18.70
CA GLU A 272 4.97 -24.04 17.26
C GLU A 272 6.21 -23.44 16.57
N PRO A 273 6.75 -24.06 15.50
CA PRO A 273 7.78 -23.44 14.68
C PRO A 273 7.23 -22.23 13.93
N VAL A 274 7.95 -21.11 14.02
CA VAL A 274 7.56 -19.81 13.45
C VAL A 274 8.75 -19.14 12.77
N GLU A 275 8.49 -18.11 11.98
CA GLU A 275 9.50 -17.13 11.58
C GLU A 275 9.31 -15.85 12.42
N VAL A 276 10.41 -15.33 12.95
CA VAL A 276 10.44 -14.08 13.70
C VAL A 276 10.92 -12.99 12.76
N VAL A 277 10.15 -11.91 12.68
CA VAL A 277 10.45 -10.71 11.89
C VAL A 277 10.74 -9.56 12.84
N ILE A 278 11.85 -8.87 12.61
CA ILE A 278 12.18 -7.61 13.29
C ILE A 278 12.61 -6.62 12.21
N ARG A 279 12.00 -5.43 12.15
CA ARG A 279 12.37 -4.43 11.14
C ARG A 279 13.72 -3.80 11.51
N PRO A 280 14.57 -3.45 10.52
CA PRO A 280 15.89 -2.89 10.79
C PRO A 280 15.88 -1.62 11.66
N GLU A 281 14.83 -0.80 11.56
CA GLU A 281 14.64 0.44 12.33
C GLU A 281 14.25 0.22 13.79
N ASP A 282 13.69 -0.94 14.13
CA ASP A 282 13.32 -1.29 15.50
C ASP A 282 14.53 -1.78 16.32
N LEU A 283 15.62 -2.13 15.63
CA LEU A 283 16.87 -2.55 16.26
C LEU A 283 17.68 -1.35 16.78
N GLN A 284 17.76 -1.23 18.10
CA GLN A 284 18.55 -0.21 18.77
C GLN A 284 20.00 -0.66 19.00
N ILE A 285 20.95 0.20 18.61
CA ILE A 285 22.38 -0.01 18.87
C ILE A 285 22.72 0.41 20.30
N THR A 286 23.28 -0.53 21.07
CA THR A 286 23.70 -0.35 22.45
C THR A 286 25.11 -0.94 22.70
N LEU A 287 25.63 -0.82 23.92
CA LEU A 287 26.86 -1.50 24.33
C LEU A 287 26.66 -3.03 24.29
N PRO A 288 27.68 -3.83 23.96
CA PRO A 288 27.56 -5.30 23.84
C PRO A 288 26.93 -5.99 25.05
N GLU A 289 27.22 -5.50 26.25
CA GLU A 289 26.72 -6.02 27.52
C GLU A 289 25.29 -5.57 27.87
N GLU A 290 24.80 -4.52 27.25
CA GLU A 290 23.45 -3.96 27.46
C GLU A 290 22.44 -4.50 26.43
N GLY A 291 22.90 -5.06 25.31
CA GLY A 291 22.05 -5.62 24.27
C GLY A 291 21.50 -7.01 24.59
N LYS A 292 20.26 -7.25 24.14
CA LYS A 292 19.64 -8.59 24.07
C LYS A 292 20.44 -9.55 23.19
N LEU A 293 21.04 -9.05 22.11
CA LEU A 293 21.91 -9.80 21.20
C LEU A 293 23.25 -9.07 21.01
N GLN A 294 24.27 -9.81 20.56
CA GLN A 294 25.58 -9.24 20.20
C GLN A 294 25.91 -9.58 18.76
N VAL A 295 26.28 -8.58 17.99
CA VAL A 295 26.64 -8.71 16.57
C VAL A 295 27.95 -8.02 16.28
N ARG A 296 28.71 -8.55 15.31
CA ARG A 296 29.92 -7.94 14.77
C ARG A 296 29.58 -7.22 13.48
N VAL A 297 29.88 -5.93 13.42
CA VAL A 297 29.65 -5.09 12.25
C VAL A 297 30.57 -5.53 11.11
N GLU A 298 30.01 -5.84 9.94
CA GLU A 298 30.77 -6.19 8.73
C GLU A 298 30.90 -4.98 7.80
N THR A 299 29.77 -4.33 7.48
CA THR A 299 29.75 -3.15 6.60
C THR A 299 28.72 -2.13 7.06
N GLN A 300 28.87 -0.90 6.57
CA GLN A 300 27.85 0.13 6.72
C GLN A 300 27.72 0.98 5.45
N LEU A 301 26.51 1.47 5.19
CA LEU A 301 26.21 2.39 4.11
C LEU A 301 25.37 3.56 4.62
N PHE A 302 25.74 4.79 4.25
CA PHE A 302 24.94 5.97 4.60
C PHE A 302 23.83 6.17 3.56
N ARG A 303 22.56 6.09 3.99
CA ARG A 303 21.35 6.22 3.16
C ARG A 303 20.73 7.63 3.20
N GLY A 304 21.36 8.58 3.88
CA GLY A 304 20.93 9.99 3.93
C GLY A 304 20.33 10.39 5.27
N VAL A 305 19.29 9.69 5.74
CA VAL A 305 18.66 9.92 7.06
C VAL A 305 19.12 8.93 8.13
N HIS A 306 19.64 7.77 7.72
CA HIS A 306 20.18 6.73 8.59
C HIS A 306 21.42 6.06 7.94
N TYR A 307 22.10 5.25 8.74
CA TYR A 307 23.08 4.25 8.32
C TYR A 307 22.40 2.89 8.27
N GLU A 308 22.54 2.21 7.15
CA GLU A 308 22.23 0.79 7.01
C GLU A 308 23.49 0.02 7.38
N ILE A 309 23.40 -0.78 8.43
CA ILE A 309 24.52 -1.51 9.01
C ILE A 309 24.23 -2.99 8.86
N ILE A 310 25.18 -3.72 8.25
CA ILE A 310 25.12 -5.18 8.16
C ILE A 310 26.09 -5.76 9.18
N ALA A 311 25.58 -6.63 10.03
CA ALA A 311 26.32 -7.26 11.12
C ALA A 311 25.98 -8.75 11.23
N TYR A 312 26.85 -9.54 11.86
CA TYR A 312 26.63 -10.98 12.09
C TYR A 312 26.72 -11.33 13.56
N ASP A 313 25.80 -12.17 14.04
CA ASP A 313 25.91 -12.74 15.38
C ASP A 313 26.86 -13.95 15.44
N ASN A 314 27.03 -14.51 16.65
CA ASN A 314 27.90 -15.67 16.86
C ASN A 314 27.34 -16.99 16.27
N LEU A 315 26.07 -17.04 15.88
CA LEU A 315 25.45 -18.18 15.20
C LEU A 315 25.55 -18.07 13.67
N GLY A 316 26.00 -16.92 13.16
CA GLY A 316 26.16 -16.65 11.73
C GLY A 316 24.91 -16.08 11.08
N ASN A 317 23.90 -15.63 11.85
CA ASN A 317 22.76 -14.92 11.28
C ASN A 317 23.20 -13.51 10.88
N GLU A 318 22.73 -13.05 9.72
CA GLU A 318 22.90 -11.68 9.25
C GLU A 318 21.82 -10.79 9.88
N TRP A 319 22.24 -9.60 10.28
CA TRP A 319 21.39 -8.56 10.86
C TRP A 319 21.59 -7.26 10.08
N MET A 320 20.49 -6.73 9.55
CA MET A 320 20.38 -5.40 8.97
C MET A 320 19.80 -4.45 10.02
N ILE A 321 20.49 -3.35 10.28
CA ILE A 321 20.10 -2.35 11.28
C ILE A 321 20.04 -0.97 10.63
N HIS A 322 18.96 -0.23 10.86
CA HIS A 322 18.80 1.17 10.48
C HIS A 322 19.02 2.07 11.69
N SER A 323 20.13 2.82 11.70
CA SER A 323 20.44 3.71 12.81
C SER A 323 20.89 5.10 12.37
N THR A 324 20.49 6.13 13.11
CA THR A 324 21.07 7.48 12.95
C THR A 324 22.50 7.56 13.50
N ARG A 325 22.94 6.54 14.26
CA ARG A 325 24.30 6.45 14.82
C ARG A 325 25.20 5.64 13.90
N LYS A 326 26.42 6.13 13.73
CA LYS A 326 27.46 5.44 12.96
C LYS A 326 28.04 4.28 13.79
N ALA A 327 28.25 3.13 13.18
CA ALA A 327 29.01 2.01 13.75
C ALA A 327 30.43 1.94 13.15
N ILE A 328 31.34 1.20 13.77
CA ILE A 328 32.69 0.96 13.22
C ILE A 328 32.76 -0.48 12.68
N GLU A 329 33.22 -0.64 11.44
CA GLU A 329 33.42 -1.97 10.85
C GLU A 329 34.40 -2.80 11.71
N GLY A 330 34.02 -4.04 12.01
CA GLY A 330 34.74 -4.97 12.88
C GLY A 330 34.43 -4.85 14.38
N GLU A 331 33.71 -3.80 14.81
CA GLU A 331 33.27 -3.60 16.19
C GLU A 331 32.17 -4.61 16.57
N ILE A 332 32.13 -4.98 17.85
CA ILE A 332 31.01 -5.73 18.42
C ILE A 332 30.08 -4.72 19.06
N ILE A 333 28.80 -4.77 18.70
CA ILE A 333 27.74 -3.92 19.25
C ILE A 333 26.66 -4.79 19.88
N GLY A 334 25.93 -4.23 20.83
CA GLY A 334 24.70 -4.82 21.35
C GLY A 334 23.50 -4.39 20.51
N LEU A 335 22.55 -5.31 20.30
CA LEU A 335 21.24 -5.02 19.74
C LEU A 335 20.18 -5.14 20.82
N ASP A 336 19.30 -4.16 20.92
CA ASP A 336 18.10 -4.16 21.76
C ASP A 336 16.86 -3.89 20.92
N PHE A 337 15.71 -4.29 21.42
CA PHE A 337 14.38 -4.21 20.77
C PHE A 337 13.32 -4.46 21.84
N MET A 338 12.10 -3.93 21.69
CA MET A 338 10.98 -4.11 22.61
C MET A 338 10.13 -5.35 22.22
N PRO A 339 9.22 -5.83 23.08
CA PRO A 339 8.31 -6.92 22.73
C PRO A 339 7.40 -6.61 21.53
N GLU A 340 7.01 -5.34 21.33
CA GLU A 340 6.18 -4.92 20.19
C GLU A 340 6.93 -4.99 18.85
N ASP A 341 8.26 -4.89 18.88
CA ASP A 341 9.15 -4.92 17.70
C ASP A 341 9.35 -6.35 17.15
N ILE A 342 8.77 -7.36 17.80
CA ILE A 342 8.90 -8.78 17.45
C ILE A 342 7.59 -9.25 16.83
N HIS A 343 7.59 -9.42 15.51
CA HIS A 343 6.43 -9.92 14.79
C HIS A 343 6.60 -11.40 14.45
N ILE A 344 5.55 -12.20 14.66
CA ILE A 344 5.58 -13.65 14.50
C ILE A 344 4.76 -14.09 13.29
N MET A 345 5.42 -14.77 12.35
CA MET A 345 4.79 -15.40 11.20
C MET A 345 4.66 -16.90 11.40
N ARG A 346 3.43 -17.42 11.27
CA ARG A 346 3.18 -18.86 11.24
C ARG A 346 3.54 -19.43 9.87
N LEU A 347 4.17 -20.59 9.86
CA LEU A 347 4.56 -21.26 8.62
C LEU A 347 3.35 -21.85 7.89
N ASN A 348 3.14 -21.42 6.63
CA ASN A 348 2.06 -21.88 5.74
C ASN A 348 0.64 -21.53 6.22
N GLU A 349 0.48 -20.43 6.96
CA GLU A 349 -0.83 -19.90 7.34
C GLU A 349 -1.56 -19.34 6.11
N THR A 350 -2.86 -19.66 5.98
CA THR A 350 -3.72 -19.04 4.95
C THR A 350 -4.25 -17.69 5.44
N GLU A 351 -4.69 -16.80 4.53
CA GLU A 351 -5.29 -15.50 4.91
C GLU A 351 -6.49 -15.69 5.86
N GLU A 352 -7.37 -16.67 5.59
CA GLU A 352 -8.49 -17.00 6.47
C GLU A 352 -8.04 -17.47 7.87
N GLU A 353 -6.93 -18.21 7.97
CA GLU A 353 -6.38 -18.68 9.26
C GLU A 353 -5.70 -17.53 10.03
N PHE A 354 -5.02 -16.64 9.31
CA PHE A 354 -4.39 -15.44 9.86
C PHE A 354 -5.44 -14.48 10.43
N ASP A 355 -6.45 -14.11 9.63
CA ASP A 355 -7.52 -13.21 10.05
C ASP A 355 -8.23 -13.74 11.31
N ALA A 356 -8.54 -15.04 11.32
CA ALA A 356 -9.17 -15.68 12.48
C ALA A 356 -8.28 -15.64 13.74
N ARG A 357 -6.96 -15.73 13.58
CA ARG A 357 -6.01 -15.65 14.70
C ARG A 357 -5.93 -14.23 15.26
N ILE A 358 -5.83 -13.23 14.39
CA ILE A 358 -5.74 -11.82 14.80
C ILE A 358 -7.03 -11.38 15.49
N GLU A 359 -8.20 -11.76 14.95
CA GLU A 359 -9.50 -11.46 15.56
C GLU A 359 -9.65 -12.03 16.99
N GLU A 360 -9.02 -13.17 17.31
CA GLU A 360 -9.09 -13.79 18.64
C GLU A 360 -8.36 -12.99 19.74
N TYR A 361 -7.36 -12.18 19.39
CA TYR A 361 -6.48 -11.52 20.37
C TYR A 361 -6.49 -9.98 20.31
N VAL A 362 -6.84 -9.38 19.16
CA VAL A 362 -6.94 -7.91 19.01
C VAL A 362 -8.15 -7.31 19.73
N GLU A 363 -9.13 -8.11 20.21
CA GLU A 363 -10.22 -7.61 21.07
C GLU A 363 -9.74 -6.94 22.39
N MET A 364 -8.43 -6.84 22.65
CA MET A 364 -7.85 -6.21 23.84
C MET A 364 -7.02 -4.93 23.61
N GLU A 365 -6.76 -4.49 22.37
CA GLU A 365 -6.00 -3.24 22.15
C GLU A 365 -6.94 -2.03 22.04
N GLU A 366 -6.94 -1.19 23.08
CA GLU A 366 -7.50 0.16 22.99
C GLU A 366 -6.65 0.99 22.01
N PRO A 367 -7.27 1.87 21.21
CA PRO A 367 -6.53 2.68 20.24
C PRO A 367 -5.44 3.48 20.95
N GLU A 368 -4.18 3.32 20.53
CA GLU A 368 -3.08 4.15 21.02
C GLU A 368 -3.40 5.63 20.77
N ASP A 369 -3.67 6.34 21.85
CA ASP A 369 -3.88 7.77 21.85
C ASP A 369 -2.54 8.44 21.50
N GLY A 370 -2.48 9.07 20.33
CA GLY A 370 -1.23 9.63 19.81
C GLY A 370 -0.53 10.55 20.82
N LEU A 371 0.81 10.62 20.77
CA LEU A 371 1.70 11.23 21.78
C LEU A 371 1.19 12.52 22.47
N ILE A 372 0.48 13.41 21.77
CA ILE A 372 -0.08 14.63 22.35
C ILE A 372 -1.19 14.31 23.37
N HIS A 373 -2.06 13.36 23.07
CA HIS A 373 -3.14 12.96 23.96
C HIS A 373 -2.59 12.27 25.22
N ALA A 374 -1.62 11.37 25.06
CA ALA A 374 -0.88 10.79 26.19
C ALA A 374 -0.19 11.87 27.07
N ILE A 375 0.47 12.87 26.47
CA ILE A 375 1.08 13.99 27.21
C ILE A 375 0.02 14.87 27.89
N GLU A 376 -1.15 15.07 27.27
CA GLU A 376 -2.25 15.84 27.85
C GLU A 376 -2.90 15.10 29.03
N GLU A 377 -3.06 13.78 28.94
CA GLU A 377 -3.52 12.93 30.05
C GLU A 377 -2.53 12.96 31.21
N GLU A 378 -1.23 12.73 30.98
CA GLU A 378 -0.20 12.85 32.02
C GLU A 378 -0.23 14.23 32.68
N ARG A 379 -0.41 15.31 31.90
CA ARG A 379 -0.54 16.67 32.45
C ARG A 379 -1.83 16.91 33.21
N HIS A 380 -2.93 16.24 32.85
CA HIS A 380 -4.19 16.33 33.56
C HIS A 380 -4.16 15.56 34.88
N GLU A 381 -3.43 14.44 34.92
CA GLU A 381 -3.16 13.68 36.14
C GLU A 381 -2.21 14.43 37.09
N GLU A 382 -1.16 15.09 36.58
CA GLU A 382 -0.25 15.89 37.41
C GLU A 382 -0.89 17.18 37.98
N ASN A 383 -2.00 17.66 37.40
CA ASN A 383 -2.71 18.87 37.83
C ASN A 383 -4.00 18.60 38.62
N SER A 384 -4.34 17.34 38.87
CA SER A 384 -5.50 16.92 39.71
C SER A 384 -5.04 16.43 41.08
#